data_AF-A0A9P7B0H7-F1
#
_entry.id   AF-A0A9P7B0H7-F1
#
_cell.length_a   1.000
_cell.length_b   1.000
_cell.length_c   1.000
_cell.angle_alpha   90.00
_cell.angle_beta   90.00
_cell.angle_gamma   90.00
#
_symmetry.space_group_name_H-M   'P 1'
#
loop_
_entity.id
_entity.type
_entity.pdbx_description
1 polymer ?
#
loop_
_entity_poly.entity_id
_entity_poly.type
_entity_poly.pdbx_seq_one_letter_code
_entity_poly.pdbx_strand_id
1 'polypeptide(L)'
;MVRFNSLLAASMSLIAALAAPTDLVARDTIVTTSTTGTAGGYYFSSYIEGGTGSSMDIGTGSYKLTWTTAAQDVVAGIGWATGAVRYVIETYGTYNPGSAGTHKGTVTSDGGTYDIYEVVRSNAPSIQGTSTFNQYLSIRQSKRTSGTITLANHFNAWSTLGMKLGAFNYQIMATEGYESAGSSSITFT
;
A
#
# COMPACT_ATOMS: atom_id res chain seq x y z
N MET A 1 -61.83 -31.44 38.69
CA MET A 1 -60.42 -31.75 39.06
C MET A 1 -59.94 -30.67 40.04
N VAL A 2 -59.14 -31.05 41.05
CA VAL A 2 -58.85 -30.25 42.26
C VAL A 2 -57.61 -29.34 42.07
N ARG A 3 -57.45 -28.29 42.90
CA ARG A 3 -56.38 -27.25 42.85
C ARG A 3 -55.38 -27.32 44.02
N PHE A 4 -54.27 -26.57 43.83
CA PHE A 4 -53.22 -26.13 44.80
C PHE A 4 -52.11 -27.17 45.09
N ASN A 5 -50.84 -26.82 45.36
CA ASN A 5 -50.11 -25.51 45.39
C ASN A 5 -48.65 -25.72 44.86
N SER A 6 -47.63 -24.84 44.88
CA SER A 6 -47.21 -23.71 45.76
C SER A 6 -46.23 -22.74 45.04
N LEU A 7 -45.97 -21.56 45.64
CA LEU A 7 -44.89 -20.64 45.25
C LEU A 7 -43.51 -21.15 45.68
N LEU A 8 -42.48 -20.87 44.88
CA LEU A 8 -41.20 -20.39 45.42
C LEU A 8 -40.63 -19.30 44.49
N ALA A 9 -40.47 -18.09 45.02
CA ALA A 9 -39.74 -17.03 44.32
C ALA A 9 -38.25 -17.15 44.64
N ALA A 10 -37.41 -17.29 43.62
CA ALA A 10 -35.96 -17.21 43.74
C ALA A 10 -35.47 -16.05 42.86
N SER A 11 -35.28 -14.89 43.48
CA SER A 11 -34.61 -13.75 42.85
C SER A 11 -33.11 -14.03 42.75
N MET A 12 -32.65 -14.49 41.58
CA MET A 12 -31.26 -14.33 41.19
C MET A 12 -31.16 -13.21 40.17
N SER A 13 -30.64 -12.07 40.61
CA SER A 13 -30.19 -11.01 39.72
C SER A 13 -29.02 -11.54 38.89
N LEU A 14 -29.29 -11.95 37.64
CA LEU A 14 -28.24 -11.97 36.63
C LEU A 14 -27.85 -10.52 36.34
N ILE A 15 -26.89 -10.01 37.10
CA ILE A 15 -25.93 -9.08 36.54
C ILE A 15 -25.12 -9.90 35.55
N ALA A 16 -25.65 -10.03 34.34
CA ALA A 16 -24.85 -10.37 33.18
C ALA A 16 -23.91 -9.17 32.97
N ALA A 17 -22.78 -9.18 33.69
CA ALA A 17 -21.62 -8.42 33.29
C ALA A 17 -21.22 -8.98 31.92
N LEU A 18 -21.74 -8.35 30.87
CA LEU A 18 -21.32 -8.62 29.52
C LEU A 18 -19.86 -8.19 29.47
N ALA A 19 -18.97 -9.16 29.62
CA ALA A 19 -17.56 -8.99 29.37
C ALA A 19 -17.38 -8.75 27.87
N ALA A 20 -17.71 -7.53 27.44
CA ALA A 20 -17.18 -7.00 26.20
C ALA A 20 -15.65 -7.14 26.31
N PRO A 21 -14.98 -7.83 25.37
CA PRO A 21 -13.54 -7.90 25.39
C PRO A 21 -13.01 -6.46 25.39
N THR A 22 -12.27 -6.11 26.45
CA THR A 22 -11.80 -4.73 26.67
C THR A 22 -10.80 -4.27 25.61
N ASP A 23 -10.27 -5.21 24.83
CA ASP A 23 -9.50 -4.97 23.63
C ASP A 23 -10.40 -5.15 22.40
N LEU A 24 -11.00 -4.06 21.93
CA LEU A 24 -11.50 -3.95 20.57
C LEU A 24 -10.30 -3.91 19.61
N VAL A 25 -9.69 -5.07 19.34
CA VAL A 25 -8.73 -5.20 18.24
C VAL A 25 -9.46 -4.78 16.97
N ALA A 26 -8.98 -3.70 16.35
CA ALA A 26 -9.50 -3.25 15.08
C ALA A 26 -9.38 -4.40 14.08
N ARG A 27 -10.52 -4.87 13.55
CA ARG A 27 -10.52 -5.97 12.58
C ARG A 27 -9.79 -5.53 11.32
N ASP A 28 -8.88 -6.37 10.85
CA ASP A 28 -8.15 -6.12 9.61
C ASP A 28 -9.15 -5.92 8.44
N THR A 29 -8.82 -4.97 7.57
CA THR A 29 -9.67 -4.62 6.42
C THR A 29 -9.18 -5.35 5.18
N ILE A 30 -9.99 -6.28 4.69
CA ILE A 30 -9.68 -7.08 3.49
C ILE A 30 -10.25 -6.38 2.25
N VAL A 31 -9.38 -6.06 1.30
CA VAL A 31 -9.69 -5.41 0.02
C VAL A 31 -9.33 -6.35 -1.13
N THR A 32 -10.33 -6.72 -1.95
CA THR A 32 -10.20 -7.64 -3.09
C THR A 32 -10.60 -7.02 -4.43
N THR A 33 -10.88 -5.72 -4.44
CA THR A 33 -11.34 -4.96 -5.62
C THR A 33 -10.64 -3.61 -5.69
N SER A 34 -10.47 -3.08 -6.91
CA SER A 34 -9.92 -1.73 -7.12
C SER A 34 -10.71 -0.66 -6.36
N THR A 35 -10.10 -0.11 -5.30
CA THR A 35 -10.73 0.89 -4.42
C THR A 35 -9.68 1.64 -3.59
N THR A 36 -10.10 2.73 -2.98
CA THR A 36 -9.27 3.58 -2.11
C THR A 36 -10.06 3.95 -0.86
N GLY A 37 -9.38 4.28 0.23
CA GLY A 37 -10.05 4.63 1.48
C GLY A 37 -9.08 4.81 2.64
N THR A 38 -9.57 4.62 3.86
CA THR A 38 -8.76 4.65 5.08
C THR A 38 -9.01 3.41 5.92
N ALA A 39 -7.93 2.77 6.38
CA ALA A 39 -7.94 1.56 7.21
C ALA A 39 -6.64 1.49 8.02
N GLY A 40 -6.67 0.87 9.20
CA GLY A 40 -5.46 0.69 10.02
C GLY A 40 -4.73 1.98 10.46
N GLY A 41 -5.42 3.13 10.43
CA GLY A 41 -4.83 4.45 10.71
C GLY A 41 -4.20 5.16 9.50
N TYR A 42 -4.23 4.55 8.31
CA TYR A 42 -3.59 5.06 7.10
C TYR A 42 -4.60 5.15 5.94
N TYR A 43 -4.27 5.96 4.93
CA TYR A 43 -4.91 5.83 3.62
C TYR A 43 -4.43 4.55 2.95
N PHE A 44 -5.28 3.90 2.17
CA PHE A 44 -4.90 2.80 1.29
C PHE A 44 -5.34 3.05 -0.15
N SER A 45 -4.59 2.47 -1.07
CA SER A 45 -4.94 2.37 -2.48
C SER A 45 -4.76 0.92 -2.93
N SER A 46 -5.75 0.39 -3.63
CA SER A 46 -5.67 -0.89 -4.34
C SER A 46 -6.14 -0.67 -5.77
N TYR A 47 -5.27 -0.99 -6.73
CA TYR A 47 -5.59 -1.14 -8.14
C TYR A 47 -5.36 -2.61 -8.53
N ILE A 48 -6.33 -3.21 -9.22
CA ILE A 48 -6.34 -4.58 -9.71
C ILE A 48 -6.96 -4.56 -11.11
N GLU A 49 -6.23 -5.00 -12.14
CA GLU A 49 -6.70 -4.95 -13.53
C GLU A 49 -7.67 -6.09 -13.86
N GLY A 50 -7.30 -7.34 -13.57
CA GLY A 50 -8.09 -8.55 -13.85
C GLY A 50 -9.27 -8.80 -12.89
N GLY A 51 -9.52 -7.89 -11.95
CA GLY A 51 -10.67 -7.91 -11.03
C GLY A 51 -10.76 -9.12 -10.07
N THR A 52 -9.81 -10.04 -10.11
CA THR A 52 -9.78 -11.26 -9.30
C THR A 52 -8.33 -11.65 -8.94
N GLY A 53 -8.15 -12.65 -8.08
CA GLY A 53 -6.84 -13.22 -7.80
C GLY A 53 -5.91 -12.39 -6.90
N SER A 54 -6.34 -11.21 -6.43
CA SER A 54 -5.61 -10.42 -5.43
C SER A 54 -6.43 -10.13 -4.17
N SER A 55 -5.74 -10.04 -3.05
CA SER A 55 -6.28 -9.68 -1.73
C SER A 55 -5.25 -8.87 -0.94
N MET A 56 -5.63 -7.68 -0.51
CA MET A 56 -4.87 -6.82 0.39
C MET A 56 -5.53 -6.86 1.76
N ASP A 57 -4.80 -7.33 2.77
CA ASP A 57 -5.25 -7.43 4.17
C ASP A 57 -4.56 -6.32 4.98
N ILE A 58 -5.34 -5.39 5.55
CA ILE A 58 -4.84 -4.13 6.12
C ILE A 58 -5.02 -4.13 7.64
N GLY A 59 -3.89 -4.21 8.35
CA GLY A 59 -3.80 -4.05 9.80
C GLY A 59 -3.37 -2.64 10.21
N THR A 60 -3.14 -2.43 11.51
CA THR A 60 -2.71 -1.12 12.03
C THR A 60 -1.26 -0.84 11.64
N GLY A 61 -1.03 0.14 10.75
CA GLY A 61 0.30 0.46 10.23
C GLY A 61 0.94 -0.64 9.36
N SER A 62 0.17 -1.60 8.88
CA SER A 62 0.67 -2.73 8.09
C SER A 62 -0.30 -3.17 7.02
N TYR A 63 0.22 -3.83 5.99
CA TYR A 63 -0.61 -4.61 5.08
C TYR A 63 0.11 -5.85 4.58
N LYS A 64 -0.67 -6.87 4.24
CA LYS A 64 -0.22 -8.06 3.52
C LYS A 64 -0.95 -8.12 2.19
N LEU A 65 -0.20 -8.20 1.09
CA LEU A 65 -0.76 -8.41 -0.24
C LEU A 65 -0.51 -9.85 -0.68
N THR A 66 -1.52 -10.48 -1.26
CA THR A 66 -1.35 -11.70 -2.07
C THR A 66 -1.92 -11.45 -3.46
N TRP A 67 -1.28 -12.04 -4.48
CA TRP A 67 -1.76 -11.96 -5.87
C TRP A 67 -1.40 -13.21 -6.67
N THR A 68 -2.20 -13.47 -7.70
CA THR A 68 -1.94 -14.47 -8.74
C THR A 68 -1.92 -13.81 -10.11
N THR A 69 -1.48 -14.53 -11.13
CA THR A 69 -1.46 -14.05 -12.53
C THR A 69 -2.85 -13.66 -13.06
N ALA A 70 -3.94 -14.11 -12.41
CA ALA A 70 -5.30 -13.69 -12.74
C ALA A 70 -5.57 -12.19 -12.44
N ALA A 71 -4.74 -11.55 -11.60
CA ALA A 71 -4.82 -10.12 -11.36
C ALA A 71 -4.36 -9.28 -12.57
N GLN A 72 -3.57 -9.85 -13.49
CA GLN A 72 -2.86 -9.19 -14.61
C GLN A 72 -1.88 -8.11 -14.15
N ASP A 73 -2.37 -7.04 -13.54
CA ASP A 73 -1.61 -6.04 -12.81
C ASP A 73 -2.27 -5.77 -11.46
N VAL A 74 -1.44 -5.55 -10.44
CA VAL A 74 -1.86 -5.10 -9.12
C VAL A 74 -0.87 -4.07 -8.58
N VAL A 75 -1.38 -2.94 -8.11
CA VAL A 75 -0.64 -1.93 -7.36
C VAL A 75 -1.40 -1.65 -6.07
N ALA A 76 -0.87 -2.09 -4.93
CA ALA A 76 -1.56 -1.97 -3.65
C ALA A 76 -0.61 -1.59 -2.50
N GLY A 77 -1.08 -0.71 -1.62
CA GLY A 77 -0.27 -0.16 -0.54
C GLY A 77 -1.00 0.82 0.38
N ILE A 78 -0.37 1.11 1.53
CA ILE A 78 -0.86 2.07 2.52
C ILE A 78 0.07 3.29 2.62
N GLY A 79 -0.44 4.38 3.16
CA GLY A 79 0.30 5.62 3.38
C GLY A 79 -0.62 6.76 3.78
N TRP A 80 -0.38 7.95 3.23
CA TRP A 80 -0.98 9.19 3.75
C TRP A 80 -2.02 9.82 2.82
N ALA A 81 -2.01 9.50 1.51
CA ALA A 81 -3.13 9.63 0.55
C ALA A 81 -2.67 9.24 -0.88
N THR A 82 -3.36 9.67 -1.95
CA THR A 82 -3.10 9.35 -3.37
C THR A 82 -1.70 9.75 -3.89
N GLY A 83 -0.91 8.77 -4.34
CA GLY A 83 0.44 8.97 -4.86
C GLY A 83 0.55 9.93 -6.05
N ALA A 84 1.62 10.73 -6.11
CA ALA A 84 2.14 11.26 -7.37
C ALA A 84 2.90 10.17 -8.14
N VAL A 85 3.07 10.29 -9.46
CA VAL A 85 3.71 9.26 -10.31
C VAL A 85 5.24 9.26 -10.20
N ARG A 86 5.75 8.99 -8.99
CA ARG A 86 7.17 9.01 -8.63
C ARG A 86 7.46 7.85 -7.68
N TYR A 87 8.56 7.15 -7.92
CA TYR A 87 8.87 5.87 -7.27
C TYR A 87 10.26 5.91 -6.63
N VAL A 88 10.35 5.50 -5.37
CA VAL A 88 11.62 5.10 -4.74
C VAL A 88 11.53 3.59 -4.56
N ILE A 89 12.41 2.86 -5.25
CA ILE A 89 12.30 1.42 -5.49
C ILE A 89 13.42 0.71 -4.73
N GLU A 90 13.05 0.12 -3.60
CA GLU A 90 13.96 -0.60 -2.69
C GLU A 90 14.33 -1.99 -3.22
N THR A 91 13.39 -2.63 -3.93
CA THR A 91 13.55 -3.94 -4.55
C THR A 91 12.59 -4.09 -5.73
N TYR A 92 12.87 -5.06 -6.59
CA TYR A 92 12.05 -5.44 -7.75
C TYR A 92 12.31 -6.90 -8.11
N GLY A 93 11.45 -7.48 -8.96
CA GLY A 93 11.58 -8.86 -9.43
C GLY A 93 12.69 -9.06 -10.47
N THR A 94 12.33 -9.77 -11.55
CA THR A 94 13.20 -10.03 -12.71
C THR A 94 13.33 -8.82 -13.64
N TYR A 95 12.27 -8.06 -13.82
CA TYR A 95 12.25 -6.84 -14.63
C TYR A 95 12.82 -5.64 -13.86
N ASN A 96 13.78 -4.92 -14.45
CA ASN A 96 14.31 -3.66 -13.90
C ASN A 96 13.48 -2.47 -14.44
N PRO A 97 12.74 -1.72 -13.60
CA PRO A 97 11.92 -0.58 -14.03
C PRO A 97 12.69 0.53 -14.74
N GLY A 98 14.00 0.66 -14.49
CA GLY A 98 14.84 1.67 -15.14
C GLY A 98 15.02 1.43 -16.65
N SER A 99 14.79 0.20 -17.13
CA SER A 99 14.91 -0.14 -18.55
C SER A 99 13.88 0.55 -19.46
N ALA A 100 12.79 1.08 -18.90
CA ALA A 100 11.80 1.89 -19.63
C ALA A 100 12.18 3.37 -19.74
N GLY A 101 13.29 3.81 -19.13
CA GLY A 101 13.60 5.23 -18.91
C GLY A 101 14.98 5.67 -19.36
N THR A 102 15.19 6.99 -19.36
CA THR A 102 16.50 7.61 -19.55
C THR A 102 17.18 7.77 -18.20
N HIS A 103 18.39 7.24 -18.04
CA HIS A 103 19.21 7.46 -16.85
C HIS A 103 19.63 8.94 -16.73
N LYS A 104 19.47 9.53 -15.54
CA LYS A 104 19.68 10.96 -15.27
C LYS A 104 20.88 11.24 -14.37
N GLY A 105 21.30 10.27 -13.55
CA GLY A 105 22.31 10.46 -12.51
C GLY A 105 22.03 9.55 -11.30
N THR A 106 22.71 9.78 -10.18
CA THR A 106 22.54 8.98 -8.96
C THR A 106 22.28 9.85 -7.73
N VAL A 107 21.76 9.24 -6.67
CA VAL A 107 21.66 9.84 -5.32
C VAL A 107 22.07 8.82 -4.27
N THR A 108 22.78 9.27 -3.22
CA THR A 108 23.05 8.45 -2.04
C THR A 108 22.11 8.87 -0.92
N SER A 109 21.35 7.92 -0.37
CA SER A 109 20.44 8.12 0.78
C SER A 109 20.36 6.85 1.61
N ASP A 110 20.15 6.98 2.92
CA ASP A 110 19.82 5.85 3.81
C ASP A 110 20.78 4.63 3.68
N GLY A 111 22.09 4.91 3.54
CA GLY A 111 23.13 3.89 3.37
C GLY A 111 23.08 3.13 2.04
N GLY A 112 22.48 3.69 0.99
CA GLY A 112 22.48 3.12 -0.36
C GLY A 112 22.60 4.15 -1.47
N THR A 113 23.10 3.70 -2.62
CA THR A 113 23.08 4.48 -3.86
C THR A 113 21.88 4.05 -4.70
N TYR A 114 21.22 5.04 -5.31
CA TYR A 114 20.10 4.86 -6.21
C TYR A 114 20.42 5.43 -7.58
N ASP A 115 20.15 4.68 -8.63
CA ASP A 115 20.15 5.17 -10.01
C ASP A 115 18.84 5.93 -10.27
N ILE A 116 18.94 7.11 -10.89
CA ILE A 116 17.78 7.96 -11.17
C ILE A 116 17.41 7.83 -12.64
N TYR A 117 16.13 7.58 -12.91
CA TYR A 117 15.58 7.49 -14.26
C TYR A 117 14.37 8.42 -14.44
N GLU A 118 14.20 8.90 -15.67
CA GLU A 118 13.00 9.58 -16.14
C GLU A 118 12.35 8.73 -17.25
N VAL A 119 11.09 8.33 -17.05
CA VAL A 119 10.28 7.58 -18.02
C VAL A 119 9.20 8.51 -18.56
N VAL A 120 9.00 8.54 -19.88
CA VAL A 120 7.86 9.25 -20.49
C VAL A 120 6.76 8.23 -20.76
N ARG A 121 5.60 8.40 -20.14
CA ARG A 121 4.40 7.60 -20.38
C ARG A 121 3.52 8.35 -21.37
N SER A 122 3.60 7.99 -22.65
CA SER A 122 2.83 8.62 -23.73
C SER A 122 1.42 8.03 -23.84
N ASN A 123 0.39 8.89 -23.80
CA ASN A 123 -1.04 8.49 -23.90
C ASN A 123 -1.42 7.34 -22.96
N ALA A 124 -0.88 7.34 -21.74
CA ALA A 124 -1.07 6.27 -20.76
C ALA A 124 -2.21 6.60 -19.78
N PRO A 125 -2.88 5.58 -19.21
CA PRO A 125 -3.78 5.76 -18.07
C PRO A 125 -3.07 6.45 -16.89
N SER A 126 -3.80 7.30 -16.16
CA SER A 126 -3.35 7.95 -14.93
C SER A 126 -4.54 8.28 -14.03
N ILE A 127 -4.28 8.75 -12.80
CA ILE A 127 -5.31 9.27 -11.90
C ILE A 127 -6.04 10.53 -12.43
N GLN A 128 -5.55 11.15 -13.51
CA GLN A 128 -6.18 12.27 -14.22
C GLN A 128 -6.78 11.84 -15.57
N GLY A 129 -6.93 10.54 -15.82
CA GLY A 129 -7.31 9.97 -17.11
C GLY A 129 -6.12 9.78 -18.06
N THR A 130 -6.42 9.44 -19.32
CA THR A 130 -5.39 9.19 -20.34
C THR A 130 -4.66 10.46 -20.71
N SER A 131 -3.35 10.50 -20.49
CA SER A 131 -2.50 11.68 -20.77
C SER A 131 -1.06 11.29 -21.04
N THR A 132 -0.21 12.26 -21.37
CA THR A 132 1.24 12.08 -21.45
C THR A 132 1.90 12.74 -20.24
N PHE A 133 2.65 11.96 -19.47
CA PHE A 133 3.29 12.42 -18.23
C PHE A 133 4.65 11.74 -18.00
N ASN A 134 5.49 12.34 -17.18
CA ASN A 134 6.78 11.75 -16.81
C ASN A 134 6.64 11.02 -15.47
N GLN A 135 7.26 9.84 -15.36
CA GLN A 135 7.48 9.14 -14.11
C GLN A 135 8.94 9.32 -13.69
N TYR A 136 9.17 9.57 -12.40
CA TYR A 136 10.50 9.76 -11.81
C TYR A 136 10.83 8.58 -10.91
N LEU A 137 11.98 7.95 -11.14
CA LEU A 137 12.38 6.73 -10.44
C LEU A 137 13.72 6.95 -9.74
N SER A 138 13.84 6.49 -8.51
CA SER A 138 15.12 6.19 -7.84
C SER A 138 15.16 4.69 -7.56
N ILE A 139 16.08 3.96 -8.16
CA ILE A 139 16.17 2.50 -8.07
C ILE A 139 17.42 2.13 -7.28
N ARG A 140 17.26 1.45 -6.14
CA ARG A 140 18.39 1.09 -5.27
C ARG A 140 19.30 0.08 -5.95
N GLN A 141 20.58 0.41 -6.10
CA GLN A 141 21.57 -0.46 -6.76
C GLN A 141 21.73 -1.81 -6.05
N SER A 142 21.65 -1.82 -4.72
CA SER A 142 21.59 -3.03 -3.90
C SER A 142 20.18 -3.17 -3.32
N LYS A 143 19.42 -4.17 -3.79
CA LYS A 143 18.04 -4.43 -3.36
C LYS A 143 17.97 -4.65 -1.83
N ARG A 144 16.93 -4.12 -1.19
CA ARG A 144 16.58 -4.40 0.24
C ARG A 144 15.07 -4.43 0.44
N THR A 145 14.64 -5.02 1.55
CA THR A 145 13.22 -5.17 1.92
C THR A 145 12.84 -4.51 3.25
N SER A 146 13.77 -3.79 3.88
CA SER A 146 13.55 -3.06 5.13
C SER A 146 14.52 -1.89 5.29
N GLY A 147 14.16 -0.90 6.12
CA GLY A 147 14.96 0.28 6.44
C GLY A 147 14.22 1.60 6.20
N THR A 148 14.88 2.70 6.55
CA THR A 148 14.35 4.08 6.38
C THR A 148 14.50 4.55 4.93
N ILE A 149 13.54 5.33 4.43
CA ILE A 149 13.61 6.03 3.13
C ILE A 149 13.45 7.53 3.37
N THR A 150 14.54 8.30 3.24
CA THR A 150 14.54 9.75 3.45
C THR A 150 14.16 10.47 2.16
N LEU A 151 12.86 10.56 1.90
CA LEU A 151 12.26 11.04 0.65
C LEU A 151 12.70 12.44 0.22
N ALA A 152 13.01 13.33 1.19
CA ALA A 152 13.55 14.65 0.91
C ALA A 152 14.84 14.58 0.07
N ASN A 153 15.69 13.58 0.28
CA ASN A 153 16.93 13.40 -0.49
C ASN A 153 16.62 13.06 -1.96
N HIS A 154 15.63 12.19 -2.20
CA HIS A 154 15.18 11.82 -3.54
C HIS A 154 14.53 13.01 -4.27
N PHE A 155 13.63 13.73 -3.61
CA PHE A 155 12.99 14.92 -4.17
C PHE A 155 14.01 16.01 -4.52
N ASN A 156 14.97 16.28 -3.63
CA ASN A 156 16.03 17.25 -3.88
C ASN A 156 16.94 16.82 -5.04
N ALA A 157 17.29 15.53 -5.14
CA ALA A 157 18.09 15.01 -6.24
C ALA A 157 17.36 15.12 -7.60
N TRP A 158 16.09 14.70 -7.67
CA TRP A 158 15.25 14.86 -8.87
C TRP A 158 15.15 16.33 -9.29
N SER A 159 14.87 17.24 -8.35
CA SER A 159 14.81 18.68 -8.64
C SER A 159 16.14 19.23 -9.15
N THR A 160 17.27 18.78 -8.61
CA THR A 160 18.62 19.18 -9.04
C THR A 160 18.93 18.68 -10.46
N LEU A 161 18.39 17.52 -10.84
CA LEU A 161 18.48 16.96 -12.20
C LEU A 161 17.45 17.56 -13.18
N GLY A 162 16.78 18.66 -12.81
CA GLY A 162 15.83 19.38 -13.65
C GLY A 162 14.44 18.72 -13.76
N MET A 163 14.17 17.69 -12.96
CA MET A 163 12.93 16.91 -13.01
C MET A 163 11.84 17.67 -12.26
N LYS A 164 10.84 18.19 -13.00
CA LYS A 164 9.83 19.12 -12.51
C LYS A 164 8.81 18.42 -11.62
N LEU A 165 9.02 18.50 -10.30
CA LEU A 165 8.18 17.81 -9.31
C LEU A 165 6.70 18.22 -9.32
N GLY A 166 6.40 19.49 -9.64
CA GLY A 166 5.03 20.03 -9.53
C GLY A 166 4.54 20.07 -8.08
N ALA A 167 3.22 20.16 -7.89
CA ALA A 167 2.62 20.06 -6.55
C ALA A 167 2.87 18.67 -5.96
N PHE A 168 3.21 18.62 -4.67
CA PHE A 168 3.12 17.39 -3.91
C PHE A 168 1.65 17.11 -3.61
N ASN A 169 1.19 15.92 -4.00
CA ASN A 169 -0.10 15.41 -3.56
C ASN A 169 0.19 14.57 -2.31
N TYR A 170 0.24 13.25 -2.46
CA TYR A 170 0.43 12.35 -1.32
C TYR A 170 1.27 11.12 -1.72
N GLN A 171 1.31 10.10 -0.86
CA GLN A 171 2.23 8.97 -0.98
C GLN A 171 1.76 7.70 -0.28
N ILE A 172 2.12 6.55 -0.86
CA ILE A 172 1.97 5.20 -0.30
C ILE A 172 3.29 4.42 -0.39
N MET A 173 3.48 3.46 0.51
CA MET A 173 4.41 2.35 0.32
C MET A 173 3.63 1.22 -0.32
N ALA A 174 4.01 0.83 -1.54
CA ALA A 174 3.25 -0.10 -2.37
C ALA A 174 4.04 -1.36 -2.72
N THR A 175 3.29 -2.40 -3.06
CA THR A 175 3.77 -3.55 -3.82
C THR A 175 3.09 -3.54 -5.17
N GLU A 176 3.86 -3.79 -6.22
CA GLU A 176 3.41 -3.90 -7.60
C GLU A 176 3.67 -5.32 -8.12
N GLY A 177 2.72 -5.86 -8.89
CA GLY A 177 2.73 -7.24 -9.35
C GLY A 177 2.14 -7.37 -10.76
N TYR A 178 2.95 -7.03 -11.78
CA TYR A 178 2.60 -7.20 -13.19
C TYR A 178 2.90 -8.63 -13.69
N GLU A 179 1.98 -9.24 -14.44
CA GLU A 179 2.04 -10.58 -15.05
C GLU A 179 2.66 -11.68 -14.15
N SER A 180 2.37 -11.64 -12.85
CA SER A 180 3.07 -12.45 -11.84
C SER A 180 2.13 -12.99 -10.75
N ALA A 181 2.67 -13.83 -9.89
CA ALA A 181 2.03 -14.29 -8.66
C ALA A 181 3.00 -14.12 -7.48
N GLY A 182 2.48 -13.82 -6.30
CA GLY A 182 3.34 -13.58 -5.14
C GLY A 182 2.60 -13.15 -3.88
N SER A 183 3.39 -12.76 -2.88
CA SER A 183 2.89 -12.11 -1.68
C SER A 183 3.93 -11.16 -1.11
N SER A 184 3.47 -10.12 -0.41
CA SER A 184 4.30 -9.20 0.36
C SER A 184 3.66 -8.95 1.73
N SER A 185 4.48 -8.54 2.69
CA SER A 185 4.04 -8.10 4.02
C SER A 185 4.87 -6.89 4.39
N ILE A 186 4.22 -5.75 4.59
CA ILE A 186 4.84 -4.44 4.84
C ILE A 186 4.30 -3.91 6.16
N THR A 187 5.17 -3.33 6.98
CA THR A 187 4.83 -2.72 8.27
C THR A 187 5.63 -1.44 8.43
N PHE A 188 4.96 -0.38 8.88
CA PHE A 188 5.59 0.87 9.30
C PHE A 188 5.98 0.78 10.77
N THR A 189 7.14 1.35 11.10
CA THR A 189 7.78 1.32 12.42
C THR A 189 8.31 2.69 12.77
#